data_AF-H0XL78-F1
#
_entry.id   AF-H0XL78-F1
#
_cell.length_a   1.000
_cell.length_b   1.000
_cell.length_c   1.000
_cell.angle_alpha   90.00
_cell.angle_beta   90.00
_cell.angle_gamma   90.00
#
_symmetry.space_group_name_H-M   'P 1'
#
loop_
_entity.id
_entity.type
_entity.pdbx_description
1 polymer ?
#
loop_
_entity_poly.entity_id
_entity_poly.type
_entity_poly.pdbx_seq_one_letter_code
_entity_poly.pdbx_strand_id
1 'polypeptide(L)'
;GLAMDRGGAYSRAGGSPRGCWYYLRYFFLFVSLIQFLIILGLVLFMVYGNVHVSTESNLQATERRAGDLYSQVLGLMASQTNLSKELNLTSRAKDSIMQMLLSARRDLDRINASFRQCQSERVIHTNNERYVAAIIVSEKLCQDQLKEMNKSCEALHLRSGEMAKKLEVELVKEKVVCTKDKEGLLLSKNVMEEQLTQCSKAQEQHQQERQLAEDKLQKVQSLCFQLDKDKFENDLRNLWRDSIIPRTLDSLSYGVYHPLGSDILSIQRMCNQLPSLMSTKVEELARSLRASIESVARENSDLQRQKLQAEQSLRASQEAKEKVEKEAQAREAKLQAECSRQTQLALEEKATLRKERDNMAKELEEKKREVEQLKMQLAVSNTALDTCIRAKSQPIPLPRPVGPAPNPPPIDPVSLEEFKKRILESQRTSIGNPAAPSSS
;
A
#
# COMPACT_ATOMS: atom_id res chain seq x y z
N GLY A 1 92.16 60.55 -95.84
CA GLY A 1 91.90 61.73 -96.70
C GLY A 1 93.22 62.43 -96.93
N LEU A 2 93.60 62.55 -98.21
CA LEU A 2 94.52 63.49 -98.89
C LEU A 2 95.93 63.73 -98.31
N ALA A 3 97.03 63.83 -99.07
CA ALA A 3 97.39 63.50 -100.47
C ALA A 3 98.93 63.75 -100.58
N MET A 4 99.58 63.08 -101.54
CA MET A 4 100.95 63.34 -102.03
C MET A 4 101.05 64.72 -102.73
N ASP A 5 102.16 65.32 -103.17
CA ASP A 5 103.32 64.78 -103.90
C ASP A 5 104.28 65.94 -104.33
N ARG A 6 105.45 65.56 -104.91
CA ARG A 6 106.37 66.29 -105.83
C ARG A 6 107.31 67.36 -105.26
N GLY A 7 108.59 67.44 -105.64
CA GLY A 7 109.35 66.84 -106.73
C GLY A 7 110.17 67.92 -107.47
N GLY A 8 111.39 67.62 -107.94
CA GLY A 8 112.06 68.44 -108.98
C GLY A 8 113.59 68.48 -108.93
N ALA A 9 114.23 68.03 -110.01
CA ALA A 9 115.66 67.92 -110.26
C ALA A 9 116.18 68.94 -111.30
N TYR A 10 117.50 69.02 -111.53
CA TYR A 10 118.22 68.90 -112.83
C TYR A 10 119.51 69.76 -112.94
N SER A 11 120.63 69.07 -113.24
CA SER A 11 121.67 69.36 -114.28
C SER A 11 122.57 70.62 -114.20
N ARG A 12 123.79 70.72 -114.76
CA ARG A 12 124.83 69.82 -115.34
C ARG A 12 126.02 70.72 -115.79
N ALA A 13 127.25 70.19 -115.67
CA ALA A 13 128.51 70.45 -116.41
C ALA A 13 129.36 71.75 -116.24
N GLY A 14 130.65 71.54 -115.94
CA GLY A 14 131.75 72.01 -116.80
C GLY A 14 132.91 72.83 -116.18
N GLY A 15 134.09 72.19 -116.00
CA GLY A 15 135.42 72.76 -116.36
C GLY A 15 136.25 73.59 -115.34
N SER A 16 137.57 73.31 -115.30
CA SER A 16 138.70 74.11 -114.72
C SER A 16 139.11 73.87 -113.24
N PRO A 17 140.36 74.16 -112.83
CA PRO A 17 141.24 73.22 -112.12
C PRO A 17 141.08 73.26 -110.60
N ARG A 18 141.42 72.10 -110.00
CA ARG A 18 141.28 71.77 -108.59
C ARG A 18 142.17 72.63 -107.68
N GLY A 19 141.55 73.51 -106.91
CA GLY A 19 142.15 74.12 -105.73
C GLY A 19 141.94 73.28 -104.47
N CYS A 20 142.95 73.24 -103.60
CA CYS A 20 143.07 72.50 -102.32
C CYS A 20 141.89 72.68 -101.33
N TRP A 21 140.95 73.58 -101.59
CA TRP A 21 139.81 73.89 -100.71
C TRP A 21 138.66 72.86 -100.76
N TYR A 22 138.58 72.02 -101.80
CA TYR A 22 137.49 71.04 -101.97
C TYR A 22 137.56 69.87 -100.96
N TYR A 23 138.75 69.37 -100.62
CA TYR A 23 138.89 68.19 -99.73
C TYR A 23 138.62 68.49 -98.25
N LEU A 24 138.88 69.71 -97.78
CA LEU A 24 138.61 70.13 -96.39
C LEU A 24 137.11 70.10 -96.05
N ARG A 25 136.23 70.39 -97.02
CA ARG A 25 134.77 70.35 -96.83
C ARG A 25 134.25 68.91 -96.62
N TYR A 26 134.87 67.92 -97.25
CA TYR A 26 134.49 66.51 -97.07
C TYR A 26 134.95 65.96 -95.73
N PHE A 27 136.15 66.33 -95.26
CA PHE A 27 136.67 65.85 -93.97
C PHE A 27 135.76 66.28 -92.80
N PHE A 28 135.31 67.54 -92.78
CA PHE A 28 134.41 68.04 -91.73
C PHE A 28 133.03 67.35 -91.75
N LEU A 29 132.50 67.04 -92.95
CA LEU A 29 131.25 66.28 -93.08
C LEU A 29 131.35 64.86 -92.53
N PHE A 30 132.46 64.15 -92.79
CA PHE A 30 132.64 62.78 -92.29
C PHE A 30 132.82 62.73 -90.78
N VAL A 31 133.53 63.70 -90.17
CA VAL A 31 133.69 63.75 -88.71
C VAL A 31 132.35 64.02 -88.00
N SER A 32 131.53 64.95 -88.52
CA SER A 32 130.19 65.20 -87.97
C SER A 32 129.24 64.01 -88.15
N LEU A 33 129.34 63.25 -89.26
CA LEU A 33 128.50 62.07 -89.50
C LEU A 33 128.81 60.93 -88.51
N ILE A 34 130.10 60.66 -88.27
CA ILE A 34 130.51 59.61 -87.33
C ILE A 34 130.07 59.98 -85.90
N GLN A 35 130.20 61.25 -85.50
CA GLN A 35 129.69 61.72 -84.21
C GLN A 35 128.17 61.52 -84.07
N PHE A 36 127.39 61.81 -85.11
CA PHE A 36 125.94 61.60 -85.08
C PHE A 36 125.54 60.13 -84.92
N LEU A 37 126.21 59.22 -85.64
CA LEU A 37 125.94 57.78 -85.56
C LEU A 37 126.23 57.20 -84.15
N ILE A 38 127.27 57.68 -83.46
CA ILE A 38 127.58 57.24 -82.10
C ILE A 38 126.50 57.70 -81.11
N ILE A 39 126.06 58.96 -81.19
CA ILE A 39 124.99 59.48 -80.32
C ILE A 39 123.70 58.69 -80.53
N LEU A 40 123.34 58.42 -81.79
CA LEU A 40 122.14 57.67 -82.13
C LEU A 40 122.24 56.21 -81.64
N GLY A 41 123.43 55.59 -81.73
CA GLY A 41 123.70 54.26 -81.18
C GLY A 41 123.55 54.18 -79.66
N LEU A 42 124.05 55.17 -78.92
CA LEU A 42 123.93 55.20 -77.45
C LEU A 42 122.48 55.43 -76.98
N VAL A 43 121.72 56.28 -77.67
CA VAL A 43 120.30 56.52 -77.33
C VAL A 43 119.45 55.27 -77.58
N LEU A 44 119.65 54.56 -78.69
CA LEU A 44 118.93 53.31 -78.95
C LEU A 44 119.25 52.23 -77.91
N PHE A 45 120.50 52.13 -77.46
CA PHE A 45 120.87 51.19 -76.40
C PHE A 45 120.22 51.55 -75.06
N MET A 46 120.09 52.84 -74.72
CA MET A 46 119.45 53.26 -73.47
C MET A 46 117.93 53.05 -73.50
N VAL A 47 117.28 53.29 -74.64
CA VAL A 47 115.81 53.16 -74.77
C VAL A 47 115.38 51.69 -74.92
N TYR A 48 116.15 50.86 -75.65
CA TYR A 48 115.75 49.48 -75.95
C TYR A 48 116.55 48.41 -75.19
N GLY A 49 117.71 48.73 -74.61
CA GLY A 49 118.54 47.76 -73.88
C GLY A 49 117.97 47.32 -72.52
N ASN A 50 117.08 48.11 -71.91
CA ASN A 50 116.59 47.86 -70.54
C ASN A 50 115.17 47.24 -70.47
N VAL A 51 114.57 46.86 -71.60
CA VAL A 51 113.18 46.40 -71.64
C VAL A 51 113.04 44.95 -71.13
N HIS A 52 114.05 44.10 -71.36
CA HIS A 52 113.97 42.65 -71.07
C HIS A 52 113.83 42.32 -69.58
N VAL A 53 114.52 43.05 -68.69
CA VAL A 53 114.46 42.84 -67.22
C VAL A 53 113.13 43.32 -66.64
N SER A 54 112.53 44.37 -67.22
CA SER A 54 111.25 44.92 -66.76
C SER A 54 110.05 44.08 -67.21
N THR A 55 110.07 43.52 -68.42
CA THR A 55 109.00 42.62 -68.87
C THR A 55 108.99 41.29 -68.13
N GLU A 56 110.14 40.68 -67.84
CA GLU A 56 110.21 39.39 -67.15
C GLU A 56 109.79 39.51 -65.67
N SER A 57 110.22 40.58 -64.99
CA SER A 57 109.81 40.87 -63.61
C SER A 57 108.32 41.17 -63.48
N ASN A 58 107.72 41.89 -64.43
CA ASN A 58 106.28 42.12 -64.47
C ASN A 58 105.50 40.83 -64.76
N LEU A 59 105.99 39.96 -65.66
CA LEU A 59 105.35 38.70 -65.98
C LEU A 59 105.37 37.75 -64.79
N GLN A 60 106.52 37.62 -64.10
CA GLN A 60 106.62 36.88 -62.83
C GLN A 60 105.73 37.47 -61.73
N ALA A 61 105.61 38.81 -61.64
CA ALA A 61 104.72 39.44 -60.67
C ALA A 61 103.24 39.17 -60.98
N THR A 62 102.83 39.15 -62.25
CA THR A 62 101.47 38.79 -62.65
C THR A 62 101.18 37.30 -62.45
N GLU A 63 102.15 36.42 -62.70
CA GLU A 63 102.02 34.98 -62.46
C GLU A 63 101.87 34.68 -60.96
N ARG A 64 102.67 35.34 -60.11
CA ARG A 64 102.51 35.23 -58.64
C ARG A 64 101.14 35.73 -58.19
N ARG A 65 100.69 36.90 -58.66
CA ARG A 65 99.33 37.39 -58.34
C ARG A 65 98.22 36.48 -58.86
N ALA A 66 98.38 35.91 -60.05
CA ALA A 66 97.42 34.96 -60.60
C ALA A 66 97.39 33.66 -59.79
N GLY A 67 98.55 33.15 -59.35
CA GLY A 67 98.67 32.03 -58.42
C GLY A 67 98.05 32.32 -57.06
N ASP A 68 98.28 33.51 -56.50
CA ASP A 68 97.70 33.97 -55.24
C ASP A 68 96.18 34.10 -55.34
N LEU A 69 95.66 34.71 -56.40
CA LEU A 69 94.22 34.82 -56.64
C LEU A 69 93.59 33.45 -56.89
N TYR A 70 94.27 32.56 -57.62
CA TYR A 70 93.77 31.21 -57.87
C TYR A 70 93.72 30.39 -56.58
N SER A 71 94.75 30.47 -55.73
CA SER A 71 94.75 29.83 -54.42
C SER A 71 93.67 30.40 -53.48
N GLN A 72 93.43 31.72 -53.52
CA GLN A 72 92.32 32.36 -52.80
C GLN A 72 90.95 31.89 -53.32
N VAL A 73 90.75 31.81 -54.63
CA VAL A 73 89.51 31.30 -55.24
C VAL A 73 89.30 29.83 -54.86
N LEU A 74 90.33 28.99 -54.90
CA LEU A 74 90.24 27.60 -54.44
C LEU A 74 89.90 27.51 -52.94
N GLY A 75 90.53 28.36 -52.10
CA GLY A 75 90.24 28.46 -50.67
C GLY A 75 88.80 28.90 -50.39
N LEU A 76 88.29 29.88 -51.15
CA LEU A 76 86.90 30.36 -51.07
C LEU A 76 85.90 29.33 -51.59
N MET A 77 86.24 28.58 -52.65
CA MET A 77 85.40 27.47 -53.13
C MET A 77 85.34 26.34 -52.10
N ALA A 78 86.47 26.00 -51.47
CA ALA A 78 86.50 25.01 -50.39
C ALA A 78 85.66 25.48 -49.19
N SER A 79 85.79 26.74 -48.76
CA SER A 79 84.97 27.28 -47.67
C SER A 79 83.49 27.33 -48.04
N GLN A 80 83.13 27.75 -49.26
CA GLN A 80 81.75 27.75 -49.76
C GLN A 80 81.15 26.34 -49.74
N THR A 81 81.88 25.32 -50.20
CA THR A 81 81.39 23.93 -50.18
C THR A 81 81.22 23.41 -48.75
N ASN A 82 82.10 23.81 -47.82
CA ASN A 82 82.01 23.42 -46.42
C ASN A 82 80.80 24.10 -45.73
N LEU A 83 80.67 25.42 -45.89
CA LEU A 83 79.52 26.19 -45.42
C LEU A 83 78.20 25.66 -46.00
N SER A 84 78.17 25.30 -47.29
CA SER A 84 76.99 24.70 -47.90
C SER A 84 76.64 23.34 -47.31
N LYS A 85 77.63 22.51 -46.95
CA LYS A 85 77.40 21.23 -46.27
C LYS A 85 76.87 21.45 -44.85
N GLU A 86 77.49 22.36 -44.10
CA GLU A 86 77.06 22.70 -42.74
C GLU A 86 75.62 23.24 -42.73
N LEU A 87 75.30 24.17 -43.63
CA LEU A 87 73.94 24.71 -43.75
C LEU A 87 72.92 23.64 -44.11
N ASN A 88 73.26 22.68 -44.98
CA ASN A 88 72.38 21.55 -45.30
C ASN A 88 72.15 20.64 -44.08
N LEU A 89 73.20 20.35 -43.30
CA LEU A 89 73.08 19.61 -42.05
C LEU A 89 72.20 20.35 -41.03
N THR A 90 72.43 21.66 -40.85
CA THR A 90 71.62 22.50 -39.95
C THR A 90 70.17 22.59 -40.42
N SER A 91 69.91 22.69 -41.73
CA SER A 91 68.55 22.69 -42.28
C SER A 91 67.83 21.37 -42.01
N ARG A 92 68.49 20.23 -42.26
CA ARG A 92 67.92 18.92 -41.96
C ARG A 92 67.67 18.72 -40.46
N ALA A 93 68.59 19.20 -39.61
CA ALA A 93 68.41 19.17 -38.17
C ALA A 93 67.21 20.01 -37.73
N LYS A 94 67.05 21.22 -38.31
CA LYS A 94 65.88 22.09 -38.08
C LYS A 94 64.58 21.40 -38.49
N ASP A 95 64.55 20.78 -39.67
CA ASP A 95 63.34 20.09 -40.17
C ASP A 95 62.97 18.89 -39.28
N SER A 96 63.97 18.12 -38.83
CA SER A 96 63.78 17.02 -37.86
C SER A 96 63.24 17.53 -36.52
N ILE A 97 63.82 18.60 -35.97
CA ILE A 97 63.35 19.23 -34.73
C ILE A 97 61.93 19.76 -34.89
N MET A 98 61.60 20.39 -36.02
CA MET A 98 60.25 20.88 -36.32
C MET A 98 59.25 19.72 -36.37
N GLN A 99 59.63 18.60 -37.00
CA GLN A 99 58.79 17.41 -37.06
C GLN A 99 58.56 16.80 -35.67
N MET A 100 59.60 16.71 -34.84
CA MET A 100 59.48 16.24 -33.44
C MET A 100 58.61 17.17 -32.59
N LEU A 101 58.72 18.48 -32.79
CA LEU A 101 57.88 19.47 -32.08
C LEU A 101 56.39 19.28 -32.45
N LEU A 102 56.10 19.04 -33.73
CA LEU A 102 54.74 18.78 -34.19
C LEU A 102 54.18 17.46 -33.67
N SER A 103 54.98 16.39 -33.62
CA SER A 103 54.54 15.12 -33.03
C SER A 103 54.30 15.26 -31.52
N ALA A 104 55.22 15.90 -30.79
CA ALA A 104 55.07 16.15 -29.36
C ALA A 104 53.81 16.98 -29.05
N ARG A 105 53.47 17.95 -29.89
CA ARG A 105 52.23 18.73 -29.75
C ARG A 105 50.98 17.87 -29.93
N ARG A 106 50.96 16.99 -30.94
CA ARG A 106 49.84 16.05 -31.15
C ARG A 106 49.69 15.07 -29.98
N ASP A 107 50.81 14.58 -29.46
CA ASP A 107 50.80 13.69 -28.30
C ASP A 107 50.28 14.41 -27.05
N LEU A 108 50.70 15.66 -26.82
CA LEU A 108 50.18 16.50 -25.74
C LEU A 108 48.67 16.71 -25.88
N ASP A 109 48.17 17.02 -27.08
CA ASP A 109 46.74 17.20 -27.33
C ASP A 109 45.96 15.90 -27.07
N ARG A 110 46.52 14.74 -27.47
CA ARG A 110 45.92 13.42 -27.22
C ARG A 110 45.86 13.09 -25.73
N ILE A 111 46.95 13.36 -24.99
CA ILE A 111 47.02 13.14 -23.54
C ILE A 111 46.04 14.07 -22.82
N ASN A 112 45.93 15.33 -23.24
CA ASN A 112 44.97 16.27 -22.66
C ASN A 112 43.52 15.83 -22.89
N ALA A 113 43.21 15.31 -24.08
CA ALA A 113 41.87 14.78 -24.38
C ALA A 113 41.54 13.56 -23.50
N SER A 114 42.46 12.59 -23.40
CA SER A 114 42.25 11.41 -22.55
C SER A 114 42.17 11.76 -21.06
N PHE A 115 42.95 12.73 -20.60
CA PHE A 115 42.89 13.22 -19.23
C PHE A 115 41.53 13.86 -18.90
N ARG A 116 40.98 14.68 -19.81
CA ARG A 116 39.63 15.26 -19.64
C ARG A 116 38.55 14.19 -19.61
N GLN A 117 38.66 13.19 -20.49
CA GLN A 117 37.74 12.07 -20.49
C GLN A 117 37.81 11.30 -19.17
N CYS A 118 39.01 10.92 -18.72
CA CYS A 118 39.21 10.23 -17.44
C CYS A 118 38.69 11.04 -16.25
N GLN A 119 38.88 12.36 -16.25
CA GLN A 119 38.32 13.23 -15.22
C GLN A 119 36.78 13.19 -15.21
N SER A 120 36.15 13.25 -16.39
CA SER A 120 34.68 13.16 -16.50
C SER A 120 34.15 11.81 -16.03
N GLU A 121 34.79 10.72 -16.43
CA GLU A 121 34.44 9.36 -16.02
C GLU A 121 34.59 9.19 -14.51
N ARG A 122 35.67 9.72 -13.91
CA ARG A 122 35.88 9.68 -12.46
C ARG A 122 34.75 10.37 -11.70
N VAL A 123 34.29 11.53 -12.16
CA VAL A 123 33.15 12.24 -11.53
C VAL A 123 31.88 11.42 -11.64
N ILE A 124 31.61 10.81 -12.81
CA ILE A 124 30.45 9.93 -13.02
C ILE A 124 30.52 8.73 -12.07
N HIS A 125 31.66 8.06 -11.97
CA HIS A 125 31.85 6.91 -11.10
C HIS A 125 31.65 7.28 -9.62
N THR A 126 32.25 8.37 -9.14
CA THR A 126 32.04 8.83 -7.76
C THR A 126 30.58 9.18 -7.48
N ASN A 127 29.85 9.73 -8.45
CA ASN A 127 28.42 10.00 -8.27
C ASN A 127 27.60 8.69 -8.24
N ASN A 128 27.91 7.76 -9.15
CA ASN A 128 27.26 6.45 -9.20
C ASN A 128 27.50 5.65 -7.90
N GLU A 129 28.70 5.67 -7.35
CA GLU A 129 29.02 5.04 -6.06
C GLU A 129 28.15 5.59 -4.93
N ARG A 130 27.90 6.90 -4.89
CA ARG A 130 27.01 7.52 -3.90
C ARG A 130 25.56 7.04 -4.07
N TYR A 131 25.07 6.93 -5.30
CA TYR A 131 23.73 6.40 -5.56
C TYR A 131 23.61 4.93 -5.17
N VAL A 132 24.60 4.10 -5.53
CA VAL A 132 24.64 2.68 -5.16
C VAL A 132 24.64 2.52 -3.65
N ALA A 133 25.46 3.29 -2.94
CA ALA A 133 25.47 3.27 -1.48
C ALA A 133 24.11 3.68 -0.88
N ALA A 134 23.46 4.71 -1.42
CA ALA A 134 22.13 5.13 -0.97
C ALA A 134 21.05 4.06 -1.23
N ILE A 135 21.09 3.40 -2.39
CA ILE A 135 20.18 2.31 -2.74
C ILE A 135 20.35 1.14 -1.76
N ILE A 136 21.59 0.71 -1.51
CA ILE A 136 21.87 -0.39 -0.57
C ILE A 136 21.35 -0.08 0.84
N VAL A 137 21.55 1.15 1.32
CA VAL A 137 21.05 1.57 2.63
C VAL A 137 19.52 1.59 2.66
N SER A 138 18.88 2.11 1.60
CA SER A 138 17.42 2.14 1.49
C SER A 138 16.81 0.74 1.42
N GLU A 139 17.43 -0.17 0.66
CA GLU A 139 17.00 -1.56 0.55
C GLU A 139 17.12 -2.29 1.88
N LYS A 140 18.22 -2.07 2.60
CA LYS A 140 18.41 -2.62 3.95
C LYS A 140 17.34 -2.13 4.92
N LEU A 141 17.04 -0.83 4.92
CA LEU A 141 15.99 -0.26 5.76
C LEU A 141 14.61 -0.86 5.42
N CYS A 142 14.29 -1.00 4.14
CA CYS A 142 13.05 -1.64 3.69
C CYS A 142 12.97 -3.10 4.14
N GLN A 143 14.07 -3.84 4.05
CA GLN A 143 14.13 -5.24 4.47
C GLN A 143 13.93 -5.39 5.98
N ASP A 144 14.52 -4.50 6.77
CA ASP A 144 14.37 -4.51 8.23
C ASP A 144 12.95 -4.12 8.65
N GLN A 145 12.34 -3.13 7.99
CA GLN A 145 10.93 -2.78 8.19
C GLN A 145 9.99 -3.94 7.84
N LEU A 146 10.22 -4.62 6.71
CA LEU A 146 9.44 -5.79 6.30
C LEU A 146 9.53 -6.92 7.34
N LYS A 147 10.73 -7.21 7.85
CA LYS A 147 10.93 -8.21 8.92
C LYS A 147 10.15 -7.85 10.17
N GLU A 148 10.16 -6.58 10.57
CA GLU A 148 9.45 -6.13 11.77
C GLU A 148 7.92 -6.20 11.59
N MET A 149 7.43 -5.77 10.42
CA MET A 149 6.01 -5.94 10.07
C MET A 149 5.59 -7.41 10.04
N ASN A 150 6.46 -8.30 9.52
CA ASN A 150 6.16 -9.73 9.48
C ASN A 150 6.04 -10.33 10.89
N LYS A 151 6.94 -9.97 11.82
CA LYS A 151 6.80 -10.37 13.24
C LYS A 151 5.49 -9.88 13.85
N SER A 152 5.10 -8.64 13.58
CA SER A 152 3.84 -8.08 14.05
C SER A 152 2.63 -8.84 13.48
N CYS A 153 2.66 -9.18 12.19
CA CYS A 153 1.64 -9.97 11.52
C CYS A 153 1.54 -11.39 12.12
N GLU A 154 2.66 -12.06 12.35
CA GLU A 154 2.70 -13.38 12.98
C GLU A 154 2.12 -13.34 14.39
N ALA A 155 2.45 -12.31 15.18
CA ALA A 155 1.89 -12.12 16.53
C ALA A 155 0.37 -11.88 16.51
N LEU A 156 -0.12 -11.07 15.56
CA LEU A 156 -1.55 -10.83 15.37
C LEU A 156 -2.27 -12.11 14.93
N HIS A 157 -1.68 -12.88 14.01
CA HIS A 157 -2.23 -14.15 13.56
C HIS A 157 -2.33 -15.16 14.72
N LEU A 158 -1.29 -15.27 15.55
CA LEU A 158 -1.30 -16.13 16.73
C LEU A 158 -2.41 -15.72 17.72
N ARG A 159 -2.49 -14.42 18.06
CA ARG A 159 -3.51 -13.88 18.96
C ARG A 159 -4.93 -14.11 18.42
N SER A 160 -5.13 -13.88 17.13
CA SER A 160 -6.42 -14.14 16.48
C SER A 160 -6.78 -15.63 16.50
N GLY A 161 -5.79 -16.50 16.30
CA GLY A 161 -5.97 -17.95 16.39
C GLY A 161 -6.32 -18.42 17.81
N GLU A 162 -5.69 -17.87 18.84
CA GLU A 162 -6.03 -18.13 20.25
C GLU A 162 -7.44 -17.65 20.60
N MET A 163 -7.82 -16.46 20.12
CA MET A 163 -9.17 -15.92 20.33
C MET A 163 -10.24 -16.77 19.64
N ALA A 164 -9.97 -17.23 18.41
CA ALA A 164 -10.86 -18.14 17.69
C ALA A 164 -11.06 -19.46 18.45
N LYS A 165 -9.98 -20.09 18.93
CA LYS A 165 -10.06 -21.31 19.76
C LYS A 165 -10.85 -21.09 21.04
N LYS A 166 -10.67 -19.95 21.70
CA LYS A 166 -11.43 -19.60 22.92
C LYS A 166 -12.93 -19.47 22.60
N LEU A 167 -13.28 -18.77 21.52
CA LEU A 167 -14.68 -18.61 21.10
C LEU A 167 -15.30 -19.94 20.70
N GLU A 168 -14.55 -20.85 20.06
CA GLU A 168 -15.02 -22.19 19.71
C GLU A 168 -15.36 -23.01 20.97
N VAL A 169 -14.52 -22.94 22.00
CA VAL A 169 -14.79 -23.58 23.30
C VAL A 169 -16.02 -22.98 23.98
N GLU A 170 -16.15 -21.65 24.01
CA GLU A 170 -17.34 -20.99 24.59
C GLU A 170 -18.62 -21.34 23.82
N LEU A 171 -18.57 -21.39 22.48
CA LEU A 171 -19.71 -21.80 21.66
C LEU A 171 -20.16 -23.23 21.97
N VAL A 172 -19.22 -24.16 22.18
CA VAL A 172 -19.54 -25.53 22.57
C VAL A 172 -20.18 -25.57 23.95
N LYS A 173 -19.66 -24.82 24.94
CA LYS A 173 -20.26 -24.72 26.27
C LYS A 173 -21.68 -24.18 26.20
N GLU A 174 -21.89 -23.11 25.44
CA GLU A 174 -23.18 -22.46 25.32
C GLU A 174 -24.20 -23.34 24.59
N LYS A 175 -23.77 -24.11 23.58
CA LYS A 175 -24.61 -25.15 22.98
C LYS A 175 -25.06 -26.19 23.99
N VAL A 176 -24.16 -26.67 24.87
CA VAL A 176 -24.51 -27.64 25.91
C VAL A 176 -25.52 -27.07 26.91
N VAL A 177 -25.34 -25.82 27.34
CA VAL A 177 -26.31 -25.14 28.23
C VAL A 177 -27.65 -25.00 27.54
N CYS A 178 -27.69 -24.50 26.31
CA CYS A 178 -28.91 -24.35 25.53
C CYS A 178 -29.65 -25.68 25.32
N THR A 179 -28.93 -26.79 25.08
CA THR A 179 -29.56 -28.11 25.01
C THR A 179 -30.18 -28.55 26.33
N LYS A 180 -29.51 -28.31 27.46
CA LYS A 180 -30.05 -28.64 28.79
C LYS A 180 -31.27 -27.80 29.12
N ASP A 181 -31.25 -26.51 28.82
CA ASP A 181 -32.38 -25.61 29.06
C ASP A 181 -33.59 -26.00 28.19
N LYS A 182 -33.35 -26.39 26.93
CA LYS A 182 -34.39 -26.92 26.05
C LYS A 182 -35.02 -28.19 26.62
N GLU A 183 -34.22 -29.13 27.10
CA GLU A 183 -34.72 -30.37 27.73
C GLU A 183 -35.50 -30.06 29.02
N GLY A 184 -35.01 -29.14 29.85
CA GLY A 184 -35.70 -28.68 31.06
C GLY A 184 -37.05 -28.02 30.76
N LEU A 185 -37.11 -27.17 29.73
CA LEU A 185 -38.37 -26.56 29.27
C LEU A 185 -39.35 -27.60 28.73
N LEU A 186 -38.88 -28.59 27.97
CA LEU A 186 -39.72 -29.68 27.47
C LEU A 186 -40.30 -30.51 28.62
N LEU A 187 -39.50 -30.84 29.63
CA LEU A 187 -39.97 -31.54 30.82
C LEU A 187 -41.01 -30.71 31.58
N SER A 188 -40.74 -29.42 31.80
CA SER A 188 -41.68 -28.52 32.46
C SER A 188 -42.99 -28.39 31.70
N LYS A 189 -42.93 -28.28 30.37
CA LYS A 189 -44.12 -28.28 29.50
C LYS A 189 -44.95 -29.55 29.69
N ASN A 190 -44.32 -30.72 29.62
CA ASN A 190 -45.03 -32.00 29.75
C ASN A 190 -45.73 -32.12 31.13
N VAL A 191 -45.06 -31.68 32.20
CA VAL A 191 -45.65 -31.66 33.56
C VAL A 191 -46.86 -30.72 33.61
N MET A 192 -46.77 -29.52 33.02
CA MET A 192 -47.89 -28.57 32.98
C MET A 192 -49.06 -29.09 32.15
N GLU A 193 -48.79 -29.75 31.00
CA GLU A 193 -49.83 -30.40 30.19
C GLU A 193 -50.52 -31.52 30.97
N GLU A 194 -49.76 -32.36 31.69
CA GLU A 194 -50.34 -33.42 32.50
C GLU A 194 -51.20 -32.86 33.65
N GLN A 195 -50.72 -31.82 34.35
CA GLN A 195 -51.51 -31.13 35.37
C GLN A 195 -52.79 -30.51 34.81
N LEU A 196 -52.74 -29.95 33.59
CA LEU A 196 -53.92 -29.41 32.92
C LEU A 196 -54.96 -30.51 32.63
N THR A 197 -54.52 -31.67 32.13
CA THR A 197 -55.43 -32.80 31.89
C THR A 197 -56.06 -33.34 33.18
N GLN A 198 -55.29 -33.40 34.27
CA GLN A 198 -55.80 -33.82 35.59
C GLN A 198 -56.82 -32.82 36.14
N CYS A 199 -56.54 -31.52 36.01
CA CYS A 199 -57.46 -30.46 36.43
C CYS A 199 -58.78 -30.51 35.64
N SER A 200 -58.71 -30.73 34.32
CA SER A 200 -59.91 -30.90 33.47
C SER A 200 -60.76 -32.10 33.93
N LYS A 201 -60.14 -33.25 34.22
CA LYS A 201 -60.85 -34.44 34.73
C LYS A 201 -61.51 -34.18 36.08
N ALA A 202 -60.80 -33.53 37.01
CA ALA A 202 -61.33 -33.18 38.32
C ALA A 202 -62.52 -32.20 38.20
N GLN A 203 -62.45 -31.24 37.27
CA GLN A 203 -63.54 -30.32 36.98
C GLN A 203 -64.79 -31.04 36.46
N GLU A 204 -64.63 -31.98 35.52
CA GLU A 204 -65.74 -32.80 34.99
C GLU A 204 -66.38 -33.67 36.09
N GLN A 205 -65.55 -34.30 36.94
CA GLN A 205 -66.04 -35.09 38.07
C GLN A 205 -66.84 -34.23 39.05
N HIS A 206 -66.33 -33.06 39.44
CA HIS A 206 -67.06 -32.15 40.33
C HIS A 206 -68.36 -31.63 39.71
N GLN A 207 -68.41 -31.39 38.39
CA GLN A 207 -69.67 -31.05 37.72
C GLN A 207 -70.70 -32.18 37.80
N GLN A 208 -70.29 -33.43 37.57
CA GLN A 208 -71.18 -34.59 37.70
C GLN A 208 -71.67 -34.80 39.13
N GLU A 209 -70.78 -34.72 40.11
CA GLU A 209 -71.12 -34.82 41.53
C GLU A 209 -72.13 -33.74 41.94
N ARG A 210 -71.92 -32.51 41.46
CA ARG A 210 -72.83 -31.40 41.73
C ARG A 210 -74.22 -31.63 41.13
N GLN A 211 -74.32 -32.09 39.88
CA GLN A 211 -75.61 -32.42 39.27
C GLN A 211 -76.32 -33.54 40.06
N LEU A 212 -75.60 -34.58 40.46
CA LEU A 212 -76.14 -35.65 41.30
C LEU A 212 -76.64 -35.15 42.67
N ALA A 213 -75.92 -34.21 43.27
CA ALA A 213 -76.31 -33.59 44.53
C ALA A 213 -77.56 -32.70 44.36
N GLU A 214 -77.61 -31.89 43.29
CA GLU A 214 -78.76 -31.05 42.94
C GLU A 214 -80.02 -31.91 42.67
N ASP A 215 -79.89 -33.01 41.92
CA ASP A 215 -80.99 -33.96 41.66
C ASP A 215 -81.52 -34.63 42.94
N LYS A 216 -80.60 -35.05 43.82
CA LYS A 216 -80.97 -35.63 45.13
C LYS A 216 -81.67 -34.60 46.01
N LEU A 217 -81.17 -33.36 46.04
CA LEU A 217 -81.77 -32.28 46.80
C LEU A 217 -83.18 -31.95 46.29
N GLN A 218 -83.38 -31.92 44.97
CA GLN A 218 -84.68 -31.68 44.37
C GLN A 218 -85.69 -32.80 44.69
N LYS A 219 -85.24 -34.07 44.70
CA LYS A 219 -86.06 -35.21 45.17
C LYS A 219 -86.44 -35.11 46.65
N VAL A 220 -85.51 -34.68 47.51
CA VAL A 220 -85.81 -34.48 48.93
C VAL A 220 -86.76 -33.32 49.13
N GLN A 221 -86.54 -32.19 48.45
CA GLN A 221 -87.45 -31.04 48.50
C GLN A 221 -88.87 -31.41 48.07
N SER A 222 -89.03 -32.19 46.99
CA SER A 222 -90.37 -32.58 46.52
C SER A 222 -91.12 -33.51 47.48
N LEU A 223 -90.40 -34.36 48.22
CA LEU A 223 -90.97 -35.24 49.24
C LEU A 223 -91.27 -34.50 50.55
N CYS A 224 -90.40 -33.58 50.98
CA CYS A 224 -90.55 -32.85 52.23
C CYS A 224 -91.55 -31.69 52.14
N PHE A 225 -91.74 -31.04 50.98
CA PHE A 225 -92.71 -29.94 50.83
C PHE A 225 -94.17 -30.36 51.07
N GLN A 226 -94.48 -31.65 50.97
CA GLN A 226 -95.84 -32.17 51.18
C GLN A 226 -96.13 -32.57 52.63
N LEU A 227 -95.12 -32.56 53.51
CA LEU A 227 -95.26 -33.01 54.88
C LEU A 227 -95.62 -31.83 55.80
N ASP A 228 -96.91 -31.52 55.89
CA ASP A 228 -97.45 -30.55 56.84
C ASP A 228 -97.63 -31.22 58.22
N LYS A 229 -96.85 -30.75 59.21
CA LYS A 229 -96.82 -31.30 60.58
C LYS A 229 -98.21 -31.26 61.24
N ASP A 230 -98.91 -30.15 61.10
CA ASP A 230 -100.17 -29.93 61.79
C ASP A 230 -101.28 -30.79 61.14
N LYS A 231 -101.22 -30.96 59.82
CA LYS A 231 -102.11 -31.84 59.07
C LYS A 231 -101.88 -33.32 59.40
N PHE A 232 -100.63 -33.76 59.45
CA PHE A 232 -100.28 -35.15 59.76
C PHE A 232 -100.66 -35.54 61.20
N GLU A 233 -100.41 -34.67 62.17
CA GLU A 233 -100.85 -34.89 63.55
C GLU A 233 -102.38 -34.98 63.66
N ASN A 234 -103.11 -34.13 62.94
CA ASN A 234 -104.58 -34.18 62.90
C ASN A 234 -105.08 -35.48 62.25
N ASP A 235 -104.50 -35.90 61.13
CA ASP A 235 -104.88 -37.12 60.41
C ASP A 235 -104.63 -38.38 61.25
N LEU A 236 -103.52 -38.43 62.01
CA LEU A 236 -103.23 -39.52 62.96
C LEU A 236 -104.22 -39.56 64.12
N ARG A 237 -104.57 -38.41 64.70
CA ARG A 237 -105.59 -38.34 65.77
C ARG A 237 -106.97 -38.74 65.26
N ASN A 238 -107.32 -38.38 64.02
CA ASN A 238 -108.58 -38.75 63.38
C ASN A 238 -108.62 -40.25 63.05
N LEU A 239 -107.58 -40.80 62.40
CA LEU A 239 -107.45 -42.23 62.12
C LEU A 239 -107.50 -43.08 63.39
N TRP A 240 -106.86 -42.63 64.47
CA TRP A 240 -106.91 -43.33 65.75
C TRP A 240 -108.32 -43.34 66.33
N ARG A 241 -109.00 -42.19 66.34
CA ARG A 241 -110.40 -42.04 66.80
C ARG A 241 -111.37 -42.90 65.98
N ASP A 242 -111.11 -43.04 64.69
CA ASP A 242 -111.93 -43.82 63.76
C ASP A 242 -111.54 -45.30 63.70
N SER A 243 -110.41 -45.68 64.30
CA SER A 243 -110.00 -47.08 64.35
C SER A 243 -110.96 -47.92 65.21
N ILE A 244 -111.05 -49.21 64.89
CA ILE A 244 -111.90 -50.16 65.59
C ILE A 244 -111.45 -50.33 67.05
N ILE A 245 -110.16 -50.06 67.34
CA ILE A 245 -109.50 -50.33 68.62
C ILE A 245 -110.12 -49.55 69.81
N PRO A 246 -110.21 -48.20 69.80
CA PRO A 246 -110.89 -47.47 70.87
C PRO A 246 -112.39 -47.78 70.94
N ARG A 247 -113.06 -47.99 69.79
CA ARG A 247 -114.49 -48.30 69.74
C ARG A 247 -114.83 -49.66 70.36
N THR A 248 -114.00 -50.68 70.14
CA THR A 248 -114.19 -52.01 70.74
C THR A 248 -113.76 -52.05 72.20
N LEU A 249 -112.70 -51.32 72.58
CA LEU A 249 -112.27 -51.22 73.97
C LEU A 249 -113.29 -50.47 74.85
N ASP A 250 -113.93 -49.40 74.34
CA ASP A 250 -115.02 -48.71 75.04
C ASP A 250 -116.27 -49.60 75.19
N SER A 251 -116.60 -50.40 74.16
CA SER A 251 -117.70 -51.37 74.22
C SER A 251 -117.48 -52.49 75.24
N LEU A 252 -116.23 -52.90 75.47
CA LEU A 252 -115.86 -53.96 76.41
C LEU A 252 -115.79 -53.47 77.88
N SER A 253 -115.70 -52.14 78.09
CA SER A 253 -115.58 -51.52 79.41
C SER A 253 -116.89 -51.52 80.23
N TYR A 254 -118.05 -51.69 79.58
CA TYR A 254 -119.38 -51.64 80.24
C TYR A 254 -119.82 -52.94 80.95
N GLY A 255 -118.98 -53.98 80.98
CA GLY A 255 -119.28 -55.24 81.68
C GLY A 255 -118.88 -55.23 83.15
N VAL A 256 -119.80 -54.94 84.07
CA VAL A 256 -119.57 -54.74 85.52
C VAL A 256 -119.18 -56.02 86.31
N TYR A 257 -119.12 -57.22 85.71
CA TYR A 257 -118.99 -58.48 86.47
C TYR A 257 -117.99 -59.54 85.95
N HIS A 258 -116.82 -59.18 85.39
CA HIS A 258 -115.79 -60.18 85.00
C HIS A 258 -114.36 -59.89 85.54
N PRO A 259 -113.55 -60.90 85.89
CA PRO A 259 -112.22 -60.74 86.52
C PRO A 259 -111.14 -60.14 85.59
N LEU A 260 -111.41 -60.05 84.29
CA LEU A 260 -110.50 -59.48 83.28
C LEU A 260 -110.51 -57.93 83.24
N GLY A 261 -111.31 -57.26 84.07
CA GLY A 261 -111.47 -55.81 84.05
C GLY A 261 -110.18 -55.01 84.29
N SER A 262 -109.25 -55.50 85.12
CA SER A 262 -107.97 -54.81 85.37
C SER A 262 -107.05 -54.84 84.15
N ASP A 263 -107.02 -55.97 83.44
CA ASP A 263 -106.17 -56.17 82.26
C ASP A 263 -106.75 -55.44 81.04
N ILE A 264 -108.08 -55.40 80.91
CA ILE A 264 -108.76 -54.62 79.86
C ILE A 264 -108.58 -53.12 80.08
N LEU A 265 -108.68 -52.61 81.32
CA LEU A 265 -108.39 -51.20 81.64
C LEU A 265 -106.91 -50.85 81.44
N SER A 266 -105.99 -51.79 81.73
CA SER A 266 -104.56 -51.67 81.43
C SER A 266 -104.31 -51.55 79.93
N ILE A 267 -104.89 -52.45 79.12
CA ILE A 267 -104.82 -52.42 77.66
C ILE A 267 -105.46 -51.15 77.11
N GLN A 268 -106.61 -50.71 77.63
CA GLN A 268 -107.27 -49.47 77.20
C GLN A 268 -106.40 -48.23 77.48
N ARG A 269 -105.74 -48.14 78.65
CA ARG A 269 -104.79 -47.06 78.93
C ARG A 269 -103.59 -47.11 78.01
N MET A 270 -103.04 -48.29 77.75
CA MET A 270 -101.87 -48.48 76.89
C MET A 270 -102.19 -48.15 75.42
N CYS A 271 -103.38 -48.52 74.94
CA CYS A 271 -103.90 -48.12 73.63
C CYS A 271 -104.17 -46.61 73.57
N ASN A 272 -104.80 -46.01 74.59
CA ASN A 272 -105.05 -44.56 74.63
C ASN A 272 -103.76 -43.73 74.72
N GLN A 273 -102.67 -44.32 75.22
CA GLN A 273 -101.33 -43.71 75.22
C GLN A 273 -100.61 -43.84 73.88
N LEU A 274 -101.00 -44.79 73.01
CA LEU A 274 -100.33 -45.07 71.74
C LEU A 274 -100.22 -43.85 70.79
N PRO A 275 -101.25 -42.99 70.64
CA PRO A 275 -101.13 -41.76 69.85
C PRO A 275 -100.09 -40.79 70.43
N SER A 276 -99.99 -40.69 71.75
CA SER A 276 -98.98 -39.85 72.41
C SER A 276 -97.56 -40.41 72.23
N LEU A 277 -97.42 -41.75 72.26
CA LEU A 277 -96.17 -42.44 71.98
C LEU A 277 -95.73 -42.29 70.52
N MET A 278 -96.67 -42.40 69.58
CA MET A 278 -96.42 -42.13 68.16
C MET A 278 -96.03 -40.66 67.93
N SER A 279 -96.72 -39.72 68.57
CA SER A 279 -96.40 -38.29 68.50
C SER A 279 -94.98 -38.01 69.02
N THR A 280 -94.58 -38.58 70.16
CA THR A 280 -93.22 -38.42 70.70
C THR A 280 -92.16 -39.04 69.80
N LYS A 281 -92.43 -40.19 69.15
CA LYS A 281 -91.52 -40.77 68.16
C LYS A 281 -91.39 -39.93 66.90
N VAL A 282 -92.48 -39.32 66.42
CA VAL A 282 -92.46 -38.37 65.30
C VAL A 282 -91.67 -37.11 65.68
N GLU A 283 -91.80 -36.61 66.90
CA GLU A 283 -91.01 -35.47 67.40
C GLU A 283 -89.53 -35.80 67.56
N GLU A 284 -89.18 -37.02 67.98
CA GLU A 284 -87.79 -37.50 67.98
C GLU A 284 -87.21 -37.53 66.55
N LEU A 285 -87.95 -38.07 65.59
CA LEU A 285 -87.56 -38.06 64.18
C LEU A 285 -87.44 -36.64 63.62
N ALA A 286 -88.36 -35.74 63.96
CA ALA A 286 -88.33 -34.35 63.55
C ALA A 286 -87.15 -33.57 64.15
N ARG A 287 -86.80 -33.83 65.43
CA ARG A 287 -85.60 -33.28 66.06
C ARG A 287 -84.33 -33.79 65.40
N SER A 288 -84.25 -35.10 65.13
CA SER A 288 -83.13 -35.71 64.41
C SER A 288 -82.96 -35.09 63.01
N LEU A 289 -84.05 -34.98 62.25
CA LEU A 289 -84.05 -34.35 60.92
C LEU A 289 -83.61 -32.88 60.98
N ARG A 290 -84.08 -32.11 61.98
CA ARG A 290 -83.68 -30.70 62.16
C ARG A 290 -82.18 -30.57 62.46
N ALA A 291 -81.63 -31.45 63.31
CA ALA A 291 -80.20 -31.49 63.57
C ALA A 291 -79.39 -31.83 62.31
N SER A 292 -79.88 -32.76 61.47
CA SER A 292 -79.25 -33.06 60.17
C SER A 292 -79.32 -31.85 59.22
N ILE A 293 -80.46 -31.14 59.14
CA ILE A 293 -80.60 -29.92 58.32
C ILE A 293 -79.63 -28.83 58.80
N GLU A 294 -79.52 -28.61 60.11
CA GLU A 294 -78.58 -27.64 60.68
C GLU A 294 -77.11 -28.01 60.45
N SER A 295 -76.79 -29.31 60.42
CA SER A 295 -75.46 -29.80 60.04
C SER A 295 -75.15 -29.48 58.59
N VAL A 296 -76.08 -29.80 57.66
CA VAL A 296 -75.92 -29.51 56.23
C VAL A 296 -75.87 -28.00 55.96
N ALA A 297 -76.65 -27.19 56.67
CA ALA A 297 -76.62 -25.72 56.54
C ALA A 297 -75.26 -25.14 56.96
N ARG A 298 -74.64 -25.68 58.02
CA ARG A 298 -73.29 -25.30 58.44
C ARG A 298 -72.24 -25.71 57.40
N GLU A 299 -72.29 -26.95 56.92
CA GLU A 299 -71.41 -27.42 55.84
C GLU A 299 -71.53 -26.57 54.57
N ASN A 300 -72.76 -26.20 54.17
CA ASN A 300 -72.99 -25.33 53.02
C ASN A 300 -72.37 -23.94 53.22
N SER A 301 -72.47 -23.39 54.43
CA SER A 301 -71.88 -22.09 54.78
C SER A 301 -70.35 -22.14 54.70
N ASP A 302 -69.76 -23.23 55.19
CA ASP A 302 -68.31 -23.45 55.12
C ASP A 302 -67.82 -23.68 53.69
N LEU A 303 -68.57 -24.44 52.88
CA LEU A 303 -68.31 -24.61 51.45
C LEU A 303 -68.41 -23.30 50.67
N GLN A 304 -69.39 -22.43 50.99
CA GLN A 304 -69.47 -21.10 50.39
C GLN A 304 -68.27 -20.24 50.75
N ARG A 305 -67.77 -20.31 52.00
CA ARG A 305 -66.56 -19.59 52.40
C ARG A 305 -65.34 -20.10 51.63
N GLN A 306 -65.17 -21.42 51.52
CA GLN A 306 -64.07 -22.02 50.75
C GLN A 306 -64.15 -21.66 49.26
N LYS A 307 -65.35 -21.68 48.68
CA LYS A 307 -65.58 -21.26 47.29
C LYS A 307 -65.15 -19.81 47.08
N LEU A 308 -65.54 -18.89 47.95
CA LEU A 308 -65.14 -17.48 47.85
C LEU A 308 -63.62 -17.32 47.92
N GLN A 309 -62.97 -18.04 48.82
CA GLN A 309 -61.51 -18.02 48.98
C GLN A 309 -60.80 -18.59 47.73
N ALA A 310 -61.32 -19.66 47.14
CA ALA A 310 -60.81 -20.23 45.89
C ALA A 310 -61.04 -19.30 44.68
N GLU A 311 -62.17 -18.59 44.61
CA GLU A 311 -62.42 -17.60 43.56
C GLU A 311 -61.47 -16.40 43.67
N GLN A 312 -61.15 -15.95 44.89
CA GLN A 312 -60.17 -14.89 45.12
C GLN A 312 -58.76 -15.33 44.72
N SER A 313 -58.33 -16.55 45.06
CA SER A 313 -57.03 -17.07 44.66
C SER A 313 -56.92 -17.28 43.14
N LEU A 314 -58.01 -17.71 42.49
CA LEU A 314 -58.09 -17.82 41.04
C LEU A 314 -57.93 -16.45 40.36
N ARG A 315 -58.60 -15.41 40.86
CA ARG A 315 -58.46 -14.04 40.33
C ARG A 315 -57.03 -13.52 40.48
N ALA A 316 -56.42 -13.70 41.65
CA ALA A 316 -55.03 -13.31 41.88
C ALA A 316 -54.06 -14.06 40.94
N SER A 317 -54.31 -15.35 40.68
CA SER A 317 -53.54 -16.15 39.72
C SER A 317 -53.71 -15.65 38.28
N GLN A 318 -54.94 -15.29 37.88
CA GLN A 318 -55.21 -14.70 36.55
C GLN A 318 -54.51 -13.35 36.36
N GLU A 319 -54.58 -12.46 37.35
CA GLU A 319 -53.88 -11.17 37.32
C GLU A 319 -52.36 -11.35 37.25
N ALA A 320 -51.81 -12.31 38.01
CA ALA A 320 -50.39 -12.64 37.95
C ALA A 320 -50.00 -13.20 36.57
N LYS A 321 -50.83 -14.08 36.00
CA LYS A 321 -50.61 -14.62 34.66
C LYS A 321 -50.61 -13.53 33.59
N GLU A 322 -51.61 -12.64 33.59
CA GLU A 322 -51.67 -11.52 32.65
C GLU A 322 -50.47 -10.59 32.76
N LYS A 323 -50.00 -10.34 34.00
CA LYS A 323 -48.81 -9.53 34.23
C LYS A 323 -47.57 -10.20 33.64
N VAL A 324 -47.39 -11.50 33.88
CA VAL A 324 -46.26 -12.27 33.33
C VAL A 324 -46.32 -12.34 31.80
N GLU A 325 -47.50 -12.53 31.21
CA GLU A 325 -47.68 -12.49 29.75
C GLU A 325 -47.31 -11.12 29.16
N LYS A 326 -47.76 -10.02 29.77
CA LYS A 326 -47.39 -8.66 29.33
C LYS A 326 -45.88 -8.42 29.46
N GLU A 327 -45.26 -8.85 30.55
CA GLU A 327 -43.81 -8.74 30.72
C GLU A 327 -43.04 -9.59 29.72
N ALA A 328 -43.50 -10.81 29.43
CA ALA A 328 -42.91 -11.68 28.43
C ALA A 328 -43.02 -11.09 27.02
N GLN A 329 -44.20 -10.60 26.63
CA GLN A 329 -44.42 -9.92 25.34
C GLN A 329 -43.54 -8.66 25.21
N ALA A 330 -43.42 -7.87 26.27
CA ALA A 330 -42.56 -6.69 26.28
C ALA A 330 -41.07 -7.06 26.12
N ARG A 331 -40.61 -8.14 26.77
CA ARG A 331 -39.24 -8.65 26.61
C ARG A 331 -38.99 -9.18 25.20
N GLU A 332 -39.93 -9.93 24.64
CA GLU A 332 -39.85 -10.45 23.28
C GLU A 332 -39.79 -9.32 22.25
N ALA A 333 -40.68 -8.32 22.35
CA ALA A 333 -40.66 -7.15 21.48
C ALA A 333 -39.34 -6.38 21.58
N LYS A 334 -38.78 -6.24 22.79
CA LYS A 334 -37.49 -5.58 23.00
C LYS A 334 -36.33 -6.37 22.37
N LEU A 335 -36.31 -7.69 22.54
CA LEU A 335 -35.31 -8.56 21.92
C LEU A 335 -35.40 -8.54 20.40
N GLN A 336 -36.61 -8.56 19.86
CA GLN A 336 -36.84 -8.50 18.41
C GLN A 336 -36.39 -7.16 17.83
N ALA A 337 -36.67 -6.04 18.51
CA ALA A 337 -36.18 -4.72 18.11
C ALA A 337 -34.64 -4.67 18.13
N GLU A 338 -33.99 -5.17 19.18
CA GLU A 338 -32.53 -5.20 19.27
C GLU A 338 -31.89 -6.09 18.22
N CYS A 339 -32.46 -7.27 17.95
CA CYS A 339 -32.01 -8.16 16.88
C CYS A 339 -32.11 -7.49 15.50
N SER A 340 -33.21 -6.78 15.24
CA SER A 340 -33.37 -6.03 13.98
C SER A 340 -32.34 -4.91 13.85
N ARG A 341 -32.06 -4.18 14.94
CA ARG A 341 -31.05 -3.12 15.01
C ARG A 341 -29.64 -3.67 14.73
N GLN A 342 -29.27 -4.76 15.38
CA GLN A 342 -27.96 -5.40 15.17
C GLN A 342 -27.81 -5.95 13.75
N THR A 343 -28.88 -6.54 13.20
CA THR A 343 -28.88 -7.02 11.81
C THR A 343 -28.67 -5.87 10.84
N GLN A 344 -29.32 -4.73 11.07
CA GLN A 344 -29.16 -3.54 10.23
C GLN A 344 -27.72 -3.00 10.30
N LEU A 345 -27.15 -2.86 11.50
CA LEU A 345 -25.75 -2.43 11.68
C LEU A 345 -24.77 -3.37 10.96
N ALA A 346 -24.94 -4.69 11.10
CA ALA A 346 -24.10 -5.66 10.43
C ALA A 346 -24.22 -5.57 8.89
N LEU A 347 -25.40 -5.28 8.36
CA LEU A 347 -25.60 -5.07 6.92
C LEU A 347 -24.94 -3.78 6.43
N GLU A 348 -25.01 -2.71 7.22
CA GLU A 348 -24.36 -1.42 6.93
C GLU A 348 -22.83 -1.58 6.95
N GLU A 349 -22.25 -2.21 7.97
CA GLU A 349 -20.82 -2.53 8.03
C GLU A 349 -20.38 -3.44 6.88
N LYS A 350 -21.18 -4.44 6.53
CA LYS A 350 -20.88 -5.29 5.36
C LYS A 350 -20.91 -4.49 4.06
N ALA A 351 -21.76 -3.47 3.96
CA ALA A 351 -21.82 -2.60 2.79
C ALA A 351 -20.61 -1.65 2.72
N THR A 352 -20.17 -1.09 3.85
CA THR A 352 -18.96 -0.24 3.90
C THR A 352 -17.71 -1.04 3.56
N LEU A 353 -17.51 -2.22 4.16
CA LEU A 353 -16.38 -3.09 3.89
C LEU A 353 -16.33 -3.55 2.41
N ARG A 354 -17.50 -3.80 1.79
CA ARG A 354 -17.55 -4.10 0.35
C ARG A 354 -17.11 -2.91 -0.50
N LYS A 355 -17.53 -1.69 -0.17
CA LYS A 355 -17.11 -0.47 -0.87
C LYS A 355 -15.61 -0.25 -0.72
N GLU A 356 -15.06 -0.42 0.48
CA GLU A 356 -13.62 -0.31 0.72
C GLU A 356 -12.85 -1.36 -0.08
N ARG A 357 -13.28 -2.63 -0.07
CA ARG A 357 -12.70 -3.67 -0.91
C ARG A 357 -12.73 -3.30 -2.39
N ASP A 358 -13.84 -2.77 -2.89
CA ASP A 358 -13.96 -2.34 -4.28
C ASP A 358 -13.03 -1.17 -4.62
N ASN A 359 -12.86 -0.22 -3.71
CA ASN A 359 -11.94 0.89 -3.89
C ASN A 359 -10.49 0.39 -3.90
N MET A 360 -10.10 -0.47 -2.95
CA MET A 360 -8.77 -1.07 -2.91
C MET A 360 -8.49 -1.92 -4.16
N ALA A 361 -9.47 -2.64 -4.68
CA ALA A 361 -9.35 -3.40 -5.92
C ALA A 361 -9.12 -2.49 -7.13
N LYS A 362 -9.79 -1.33 -7.20
CA LYS A 362 -9.57 -0.33 -8.24
C LYS A 362 -8.18 0.29 -8.15
N GLU A 363 -7.76 0.70 -6.96
CA GLU A 363 -6.41 1.25 -6.73
C GLU A 363 -5.33 0.24 -7.12
N LEU A 364 -5.51 -1.04 -6.78
CA LEU A 364 -4.58 -2.09 -7.17
C LEU A 364 -4.51 -2.28 -8.69
N GLU A 365 -5.65 -2.21 -9.38
CA GLU A 365 -5.68 -2.31 -10.85
C GLU A 365 -5.03 -1.09 -11.52
N GLU A 366 -5.22 0.12 -10.96
CA GLU A 366 -4.52 1.33 -11.42
C GLU A 366 -3.01 1.21 -11.21
N LYS A 367 -2.56 0.79 -10.02
CA LYS A 367 -1.14 0.56 -9.74
C LYS A 367 -0.54 -0.52 -10.63
N LYS A 368 -1.28 -1.56 -10.94
CA LYS A 368 -0.85 -2.58 -11.90
C LYS A 368 -0.64 -2.00 -13.30
N ARG A 369 -1.54 -1.11 -13.77
CA ARG A 369 -1.37 -0.40 -15.05
C ARG A 369 -0.17 0.53 -15.04
N GLU A 370 0.05 1.28 -13.95
CA GLU A 370 1.25 2.12 -13.78
C GLU A 370 2.54 1.28 -13.87
N VAL A 371 2.58 0.13 -13.19
CA VAL A 371 3.72 -0.80 -13.24
C VAL A 371 3.96 -1.33 -14.65
N GLU A 372 2.92 -1.73 -15.37
CA GLU A 372 3.05 -2.19 -16.76
C GLU A 372 3.52 -1.07 -17.70
N GLN A 373 3.05 0.17 -17.50
CA GLN A 373 3.54 1.33 -18.25
C GLN A 373 5.02 1.61 -17.96
N LEU A 374 5.45 1.55 -16.70
CA LEU A 374 6.85 1.73 -16.31
C LEU A 374 7.73 0.60 -16.88
N LYS A 375 7.26 -0.65 -16.86
CA LYS A 375 7.96 -1.77 -17.51
C LYS A 375 8.14 -1.54 -19.01
N MET A 376 7.11 -1.04 -19.69
CA MET A 376 7.20 -0.71 -21.12
C MET A 376 8.22 0.41 -21.37
N GLN A 377 8.20 1.49 -20.58
CA GLN A 377 9.20 2.55 -20.66
C GLN A 377 10.62 2.03 -20.42
N LEU A 378 10.80 1.13 -19.44
CA LEU A 378 12.08 0.52 -19.13
C LEU A 378 12.57 -0.36 -20.29
N ALA A 379 11.69 -1.12 -20.94
CA ALA A 379 12.00 -1.91 -22.13
C ALA A 379 12.41 -1.02 -23.32
N VAL A 380 11.73 0.10 -23.54
CA VAL A 380 12.09 1.09 -24.57
C VAL A 380 13.45 1.73 -24.26
N SER A 381 13.68 2.14 -23.01
CA SER A 381 14.97 2.69 -22.59
C SER A 381 16.11 1.67 -22.75
N ASN A 382 15.86 0.41 -22.40
CA ASN A 382 16.84 -0.67 -22.55
C ASN A 382 17.17 -0.92 -24.03
N THR A 383 16.15 -1.00 -24.91
CA THR A 383 16.38 -1.19 -26.35
C THR A 383 17.08 0.03 -26.99
N ALA A 384 16.79 1.24 -26.54
CA ALA A 384 17.49 2.46 -26.96
C ALA A 384 18.96 2.44 -26.50
N LEU A 385 19.22 2.02 -25.26
CA LEU A 385 20.58 1.85 -24.74
C LEU A 385 21.34 0.77 -25.54
N ASP A 386 20.70 -0.35 -25.83
CA ASP A 386 21.28 -1.45 -26.60
C ASP A 386 21.61 -1.02 -28.04
N THR A 387 20.75 -0.20 -28.65
CA THR A 387 20.98 0.42 -29.96
C THR A 387 22.14 1.42 -29.92
N CYS A 388 22.24 2.22 -28.84
CA CYS A 388 23.35 3.15 -28.63
C CYS A 388 24.68 2.41 -28.46
N ILE A 389 24.69 1.31 -27.70
CA ILE A 389 25.85 0.43 -27.53
C ILE A 389 26.26 -0.17 -28.89
N ARG A 390 25.29 -0.67 -29.69
CA ARG A 390 25.57 -1.18 -31.04
C ARG A 390 26.10 -0.10 -31.98
N ALA A 391 25.54 1.09 -31.96
CA ALA A 391 26.01 2.23 -32.77
C ALA A 391 27.44 2.66 -32.39
N LYS A 392 27.81 2.55 -31.10
CA LYS A 392 29.18 2.82 -30.62
C LYS A 392 30.17 1.70 -30.97
N SER A 393 29.68 0.50 -31.28
CA SER A 393 30.49 -0.67 -31.67
C SER A 393 30.72 -0.81 -33.19
N GLN A 394 30.11 0.06 -34.02
CA GLN A 394 30.44 0.12 -35.45
C GLN A 394 31.69 1.00 -35.69
N PRO A 395 32.62 0.61 -36.58
CA PRO A 395 33.73 1.48 -36.96
C PRO A 395 33.21 2.61 -37.85
N ILE A 396 33.11 3.82 -37.31
CA ILE A 396 32.73 5.01 -38.08
C ILE A 396 33.96 5.54 -38.82
N PRO A 397 33.90 5.76 -40.16
CA PRO A 397 34.87 6.56 -40.89
C PRO A 397 34.80 8.03 -40.46
N LEU A 398 35.95 8.68 -40.29
CA LEU A 398 36.10 10.08 -39.87
C LEU A 398 35.08 11.04 -40.52
N PRO A 399 34.35 11.83 -39.71
CA PRO A 399 33.74 13.07 -40.17
C PRO A 399 34.65 14.28 -39.92
N ARG A 400 34.49 15.27 -40.81
CA ARG A 400 35.11 16.61 -40.83
C ARG A 400 34.87 17.41 -39.54
N PRO A 401 35.70 18.42 -39.21
CA PRO A 401 35.53 19.23 -38.00
C PRO A 401 34.28 20.11 -38.11
N VAL A 402 33.38 19.97 -37.15
CA VAL A 402 32.27 20.91 -36.89
C VAL A 402 32.67 21.79 -35.70
N GLY A 403 32.41 23.09 -35.82
CA GLY A 403 32.77 24.13 -34.85
C GLY A 403 32.10 23.98 -33.47
N PRO A 404 32.47 24.84 -32.51
CA PRO A 404 32.09 24.68 -31.11
C PRO A 404 30.60 24.89 -30.89
N ALA A 405 29.95 23.92 -30.23
CA ALA A 405 28.59 24.04 -29.74
C ALA A 405 28.51 25.00 -28.54
N PRO A 406 27.41 25.75 -28.37
CA PRO A 406 27.24 26.66 -27.24
C PRO A 406 26.99 25.89 -25.94
N ASN A 407 27.51 26.42 -24.83
CA ASN A 407 27.40 25.84 -23.49
C ASN A 407 25.93 25.60 -23.08
N PRO A 408 25.62 24.48 -22.41
CA PRO A 408 24.31 24.29 -21.80
C PRO A 408 24.09 25.32 -20.67
N PRO A 409 22.84 25.78 -20.47
CA PRO A 409 22.55 26.78 -19.45
C PRO A 409 22.81 26.21 -18.04
N PRO A 410 23.20 27.06 -17.07
CA PRO A 410 23.45 26.63 -15.70
C PRO A 410 22.17 26.08 -15.06
N ILE A 411 22.29 24.96 -14.36
CA ILE A 411 21.19 24.40 -13.58
C ILE A 411 20.86 25.38 -12.44
N ASP A 412 19.61 25.84 -12.42
CA ASP A 412 19.10 26.74 -11.39
C ASP A 412 19.06 26.02 -10.02
N PRO A 413 19.79 26.52 -9.00
CA PRO A 413 19.81 25.91 -7.67
C PRO A 413 18.43 25.85 -7.01
N VAL A 414 17.48 26.72 -7.40
CA VAL A 414 16.12 26.72 -6.88
C VAL A 414 15.34 25.49 -7.34
N SER A 415 15.47 25.12 -8.63
CA SER A 415 14.84 23.93 -9.21
C SER A 415 15.37 22.62 -8.58
N LEU A 416 16.65 22.59 -8.21
CA LEU A 416 17.27 21.43 -7.57
C LEU A 416 16.79 21.23 -6.12
N GLU A 417 16.60 22.32 -5.37
CA GLU A 417 16.04 22.26 -4.02
C GLU A 417 14.54 21.94 -4.03
N GLU A 418 13.79 22.40 -5.04
CA GLU A 418 12.38 22.05 -5.22
C GLU A 418 12.20 20.55 -5.56
N PHE A 419 13.11 19.99 -6.38
CA PHE A 419 13.14 18.55 -6.68
C PHE A 419 13.47 17.71 -5.45
N LYS A 420 14.46 18.12 -4.63
CA LYS A 420 14.76 17.47 -3.34
C LYS A 420 13.56 17.52 -2.40
N LYS A 421 12.87 18.65 -2.32
CA LYS A 421 11.70 18.82 -1.44
C LYS A 421 10.54 17.90 -1.85
N ARG A 422 10.27 17.76 -3.14
CA ARG A 422 9.24 16.83 -3.67
C ARG A 422 9.54 15.37 -3.37
N ILE A 423 10.81 14.94 -3.45
CA ILE A 423 11.23 13.57 -3.11
C ILE A 423 11.05 13.30 -1.61
N LEU A 424 11.34 14.28 -0.74
CA LEU A 424 11.18 14.16 0.70
C LEU A 424 9.69 14.21 1.13
N GLU A 425 8.86 14.99 0.44
CA GLU A 425 7.41 15.03 0.67
C GLU A 425 6.72 13.73 0.24
N SER A 426 7.12 13.12 -0.88
CA SER A 426 6.55 11.84 -1.33
C SER A 426 6.84 10.68 -0.37
N GLN A 427 7.93 10.75 0.40
CA GLN A 427 8.23 9.77 1.45
C GLN A 427 7.47 10.04 2.77
N ARG A 428 7.03 11.28 3.02
CA ARG A 428 6.27 11.65 4.22
C ARG A 428 4.80 11.29 4.15
N THR A 429 4.21 11.26 2.96
CA THR A 429 2.80 10.88 2.75
C THR A 429 2.48 9.41 3.02
N SER A 430 3.47 8.57 3.37
CA SER A 430 3.27 7.17 3.79
C SER A 430 3.14 6.98 5.31
N ILE A 431 3.08 8.06 6.10
CA ILE A 431 2.71 7.97 7.53
C ILE A 431 1.26 8.41 7.64
N GLY A 432 0.36 7.42 7.52
CA GLY A 432 -1.06 7.60 7.80
C GLY A 432 -1.27 8.07 9.25
N ASN A 433 -2.17 9.04 9.42
CA ASN A 433 -2.63 9.52 10.72
C ASN A 433 -3.05 8.34 11.62
N PRO A 434 -2.60 8.26 12.87
CA PRO A 434 -3.25 7.40 13.85
C PRO A 434 -4.64 8.00 14.15
N ALA A 435 -5.68 7.23 13.86
CA ALA A 435 -7.04 7.54 14.28
C ALA A 435 -7.10 7.75 15.80
N ALA A 436 -7.67 8.89 16.22
CA ALA A 436 -7.97 9.16 17.61
C ALA A 436 -9.04 8.18 18.12
N PRO A 437 -8.93 7.65 19.36
CA PRO A 437 -9.99 6.86 19.95
C PRO A 437 -11.14 7.78 20.37
N SER A 438 -12.32 7.57 19.79
CA SER A 438 -13.58 8.09 20.32
C SER A 438 -13.98 7.26 21.54
N SER A 439 -13.92 7.88 22.71
CA SER A 439 -14.45 7.35 23.95
C SER A 439 -15.98 7.43 23.98
N SER A 440 -16.63 6.27 24.09
CA SER A 440 -17.99 6.07 24.61
C SER A 440 -18.03 4.72 25.31
#